data_AF-A0A552R589-F1
#
_entry.id   AF-A0A552R589-F1
#
_cell.length_a   1.000
_cell.length_b   1.000
_cell.length_c   1.000
_cell.angle_alpha   90.00
_cell.angle_beta   90.00
_cell.angle_gamma   90.00
#
_symmetry.space_group_name_H-M   'P 1'
#
loop_
_entity.id
_entity.type
_entity.pdbx_description
1 polymer ?
#
loop_
_entity_poly.entity_id
_entity_poly.type
_entity_poly.pdbx_seq_one_letter_code
_entity_poly.pdbx_strand_id
1 'polypeptide(L)'
;MTTAHHLRLIDGMRAREFPAERVRSGSGVSGPGYHTAYLYADDVWEDDEAGRLERRTQCLADHEALVTLLGSRWGEPQLVSLFGAQERMLAGEEIPQPWADTVAGCEYLRLWYIEERWIALALYLEEGGSGCELSVVVTETDPP
;
A
#
# COMPACT_ATOMS: atom_id res chain seq x y z
N MET A 1 6.86 8.50 12.05
CA MET A 1 7.59 7.23 11.80
C MET A 1 8.72 7.50 10.83
N THR A 2 9.72 6.62 10.69
CA THR A 2 10.86 6.82 9.77
C THR A 2 10.81 5.82 8.63
N THR A 3 11.29 6.17 7.44
CA THR A 3 11.41 5.27 6.27
C THR A 3 12.11 3.94 6.60
N ALA A 4 13.13 3.95 7.47
CA ALA A 4 13.82 2.73 7.92
C ALA A 4 12.92 1.76 8.70
N HIS A 5 11.90 2.25 9.40
CA HIS A 5 10.91 1.42 10.07
C HIS A 5 9.99 0.76 9.04
N HIS A 6 9.51 1.52 8.05
CA HIS A 6 8.71 0.97 6.95
C HIS A 6 9.46 -0.11 6.17
N LEU A 7 10.74 0.10 5.83
CA LEU A 7 11.54 -0.92 5.15
C LEU A 7 11.62 -2.23 5.96
N ARG A 8 11.84 -2.14 7.27
CA ARG A 8 11.85 -3.32 8.15
C ARG A 8 10.50 -4.03 8.20
N LEU A 9 9.40 -3.27 8.18
CA LEU A 9 8.06 -3.85 8.13
C LEU A 9 7.86 -4.63 6.82
N ILE A 10 8.20 -4.02 5.68
CA ILE A 10 8.08 -4.64 4.36
C ILE A 10 8.94 -5.90 4.26
N ASP A 11 10.20 -5.83 4.72
CA ASP A 11 11.09 -7.00 4.76
C ASP A 11 10.53 -8.11 5.64
N GLY A 12 9.97 -7.77 6.81
CA GLY A 12 9.34 -8.71 7.71
C GLY A 12 8.09 -9.36 7.11
N MET A 13 7.25 -8.60 6.41
CA MET A 13 6.10 -9.13 5.68
C MET A 13 6.55 -10.09 4.58
N ARG A 14 7.56 -9.72 3.77
CA ARG A 14 8.10 -10.57 2.71
C ARG A 14 8.69 -11.88 3.23
N ALA A 15 9.32 -11.88 4.40
CA ALA A 15 9.96 -13.07 4.96
C ALA A 15 9.00 -14.00 5.72
N ARG A 16 7.80 -13.53 6.07
CA ARG A 16 6.82 -14.29 6.85
C ARG A 16 5.96 -15.17 5.95
N GLU A 17 5.48 -16.28 6.50
CA GLU A 17 4.48 -17.12 5.84
C GLU A 17 3.08 -16.50 5.92
N PHE A 18 2.26 -16.77 4.90
CA PHE A 18 0.89 -16.32 4.88
C PHE A 18 0.02 -17.19 5.80
N PRO A 19 -0.81 -16.59 6.67
CA PRO A 19 -1.68 -17.34 7.55
C PRO A 19 -2.79 -18.02 6.75
N ALA A 20 -3.24 -19.19 7.22
CA ALA A 20 -4.35 -19.93 6.61
C ALA A 20 -5.72 -19.25 6.80
N GLU A 21 -5.81 -18.27 7.71
CA GLU A 21 -7.02 -17.52 7.99
C GLU A 21 -6.72 -16.02 8.05
N ARG A 22 -7.75 -15.21 7.83
CA ARG A 22 -7.63 -13.75 7.91
C ARG A 22 -7.42 -13.32 9.36
N VAL A 23 -6.31 -12.64 9.62
CA VAL A 23 -5.94 -12.10 10.94
C VAL A 23 -5.61 -10.61 10.82
N ARG A 24 -6.07 -9.81 11.78
CA ARG A 24 -5.60 -8.42 11.93
C ARG A 24 -4.35 -8.40 12.78
N SER A 25 -3.37 -7.59 12.43
CA SER A 25 -2.11 -7.48 13.18
C SER A 25 -1.53 -6.07 13.04
N GLY A 26 -1.45 -5.34 14.15
CA GLY A 26 -0.96 -3.96 14.15
C GLY A 26 -1.78 -3.08 13.21
N SER A 27 -1.10 -2.35 12.32
CA SER A 27 -1.70 -1.48 11.29
C SER A 27 -2.13 -2.22 10.03
N GLY A 28 -2.25 -3.55 10.07
CA GLY A 28 -2.42 -4.36 8.86
C GLY A 28 -3.33 -5.58 9.00
N VAL A 29 -3.55 -6.24 7.87
CA VAL A 29 -4.34 -7.46 7.76
C VAL A 29 -3.51 -8.51 7.03
N SER A 30 -3.60 -9.76 7.45
CA SER A 30 -2.95 -10.88 6.77
C SER A 30 -3.98 -11.96 6.52
N GLY A 31 -3.81 -12.72 5.46
CA GLY A 31 -4.70 -13.81 5.11
C GLY A 31 -4.01 -14.80 4.18
N PRO A 32 -4.76 -15.77 3.64
CA PRO A 32 -4.22 -16.75 2.70
C PRO A 32 -3.61 -16.05 1.49
N GLY A 33 -2.30 -16.22 1.31
CA GLY A 33 -1.55 -15.66 0.18
C GLY A 33 -1.22 -14.16 0.27
N TYR A 34 -1.51 -13.46 1.38
CA TYR A 34 -1.19 -12.03 1.47
C TYR A 34 -0.93 -11.47 2.89
N HIS A 35 -0.22 -10.34 2.89
CA HIS A 35 -0.09 -9.40 4.00
C HIS A 35 -0.33 -7.98 3.47
N THR A 36 -1.13 -7.18 4.18
CA THR A 36 -1.31 -5.75 3.96
C THR A 36 -0.96 -4.98 5.23
N ALA A 37 -0.45 -3.76 5.09
CA ALA A 37 -0.24 -2.86 6.21
C ALA A 37 -0.33 -1.39 5.79
N TYR A 38 -0.95 -0.57 6.63
CA TYR A 38 -0.86 0.88 6.54
C TYR A 38 0.49 1.32 7.12
N LEU A 39 1.28 2.01 6.30
CA LEU A 39 2.54 2.64 6.67
C LEU A 39 2.31 4.03 7.25
N TYR A 40 1.23 4.65 6.82
CA TYR A 40 0.79 5.97 7.22
C TYR A 40 -0.74 5.91 7.39
N ALA A 41 -1.21 5.75 8.63
CA ALA A 41 -2.64 5.78 8.94
C ALA A 41 -2.98 7.16 9.50
N ASP A 42 -4.14 7.70 9.09
CA ASP A 42 -4.64 9.01 9.52
C ASP A 42 -5.16 8.95 10.97
N ASP A 43 -4.26 8.71 11.93
CA ASP A 43 -4.60 8.51 13.35
C ASP A 43 -4.71 9.82 14.14
N VAL A 44 -4.81 11.00 13.49
CA VAL A 44 -4.87 12.28 14.21
C VAL A 44 -6.01 13.15 13.69
N TRP A 45 -7.18 12.93 14.29
CA TRP A 45 -8.42 13.70 14.11
C TRP A 45 -8.38 15.14 14.68
N GLU A 46 -7.22 15.61 15.17
CA GLU A 46 -7.08 16.89 15.88
C GLU A 46 -6.18 17.92 15.21
N ASP A 47 -5.66 17.67 14.00
CA ASP A 47 -4.87 18.69 13.29
C ASP A 47 -5.78 19.64 12.51
N ASP A 48 -5.45 20.93 12.59
CA ASP A 48 -6.00 21.94 11.69
C ASP A 48 -5.59 21.68 10.23
N GLU A 49 -6.12 22.47 9.30
CA GLU A 49 -5.81 22.30 7.87
C GLU A 49 -4.29 22.37 7.58
N ALA A 50 -3.53 23.15 8.35
CA ALA A 50 -2.09 23.26 8.16
C ALA A 50 -1.37 21.97 8.57
N GLY A 51 -1.74 21.40 9.72
CA GLY A 51 -1.20 20.11 10.16
C GLY A 51 -1.55 18.98 9.20
N ARG A 52 -2.77 18.94 8.67
CA ARG A 52 -3.16 17.95 7.65
C ARG A 52 -2.38 18.12 6.33
N LEU A 53 -2.11 19.36 5.89
CA LEU A 53 -1.30 19.60 4.70
C LEU A 53 0.18 19.22 4.88
N GLU A 54 0.76 19.51 6.05
CA GLU A 54 2.11 19.06 6.40
C GLU A 54 2.19 17.53 6.40
N ARG A 55 1.17 16.88 6.95
CA ARG A 55 1.04 15.43 6.95
C ARG A 55 0.99 14.84 5.55
N ARG A 56 0.16 15.40 4.66
CA ARG A 56 0.11 15.03 3.24
C ARG A 56 1.48 15.18 2.58
N THR A 57 2.19 16.26 2.88
CA THR A 57 3.54 16.50 2.36
C THR A 57 4.51 15.43 2.84
N GLN A 58 4.48 15.07 4.12
CA GLN A 58 5.32 14.02 4.68
C GLN A 58 4.99 12.64 4.08
N CYS A 59 3.71 12.33 3.92
CA CYS A 59 3.23 11.09 3.30
C CYS A 59 3.75 10.94 1.86
N LEU A 60 3.70 12.01 1.06
CA LEU A 60 4.27 12.05 -0.29
C LEU A 60 5.80 11.87 -0.29
N ALA A 61 6.50 12.56 0.62
CA ALA A 61 7.95 12.45 0.75
C ALA A 61 8.39 11.04 1.18
N ASP A 62 7.66 10.41 2.12
CA ASP A 62 7.91 9.04 2.57
C ASP A 62 7.67 8.05 1.42
N HIS A 63 6.60 8.23 0.64
CA HIS A 63 6.33 7.40 -0.53
C HIS A 63 7.47 7.50 -1.57
N GLU A 64 7.90 8.71 -1.92
CA GLU A 64 9.01 8.91 -2.87
C GLU A 64 10.33 8.31 -2.36
N ALA A 65 10.63 8.49 -1.07
CA ALA A 65 11.80 7.91 -0.44
C ALA A 65 11.75 6.37 -0.46
N LEU A 66 10.60 5.77 -0.18
CA LEU A 66 10.42 4.32 -0.25
C LEU A 66 10.58 3.79 -1.67
N VAL A 67 9.97 4.43 -2.66
CA VAL A 67 10.14 4.06 -4.07
C VAL A 67 11.62 4.09 -4.46
N THR A 68 12.35 5.13 -4.07
CA THR A 68 13.78 5.26 -4.36
C THR A 68 14.63 4.17 -3.70
N LEU A 69 14.38 3.91 -2.41
CA LEU A 69 15.17 2.94 -1.63
C LEU A 69 14.87 1.50 -2.05
N LEU A 70 13.59 1.17 -2.26
CA LEU A 70 13.19 -0.15 -2.78
C LEU A 70 13.65 -0.32 -4.22
N GLY A 71 13.56 0.72 -5.04
CA GLY A 71 14.08 0.76 -6.41
C GLY A 71 15.58 0.44 -6.48
N SER A 72 16.36 1.04 -5.58
CA SER A 72 17.80 0.77 -5.46
C SER A 72 18.11 -0.66 -5.03
N ARG A 73 17.20 -1.32 -4.31
CA ARG A 73 17.40 -2.67 -3.76
C ARG A 73 16.92 -3.78 -4.70
N TRP A 74 15.80 -3.55 -5.38
CA TRP A 74 15.06 -4.56 -6.15
C TRP A 74 14.91 -4.21 -7.63
N GLY A 75 15.44 -3.08 -8.08
CA GLY A 75 15.25 -2.56 -9.42
C GLY A 75 14.00 -1.65 -9.53
N GLU A 76 13.85 -0.99 -10.68
CA GLU A 76 12.75 -0.06 -10.92
C GLU A 76 11.37 -0.72 -10.77
N PRO A 77 10.42 -0.10 -10.03
CA PRO A 77 9.07 -0.61 -9.93
C PRO A 77 8.34 -0.53 -11.26
N GLN A 78 7.46 -1.49 -11.49
CA GLN A 78 6.40 -1.37 -12.50
C GLN A 78 5.34 -0.40 -11.97
N LEU A 79 4.94 0.57 -12.81
CA LEU A 79 3.82 1.45 -12.52
C LEU A 79 2.55 0.87 -13.15
N VAL A 80 1.58 0.49 -12.32
CA VAL A 80 0.32 -0.12 -12.77
C VAL A 80 -0.83 0.82 -12.43
N SER A 81 -1.66 1.13 -13.41
CA SER A 81 -2.91 1.88 -13.18
C SER A 81 -4.02 0.94 -12.76
N LEU A 82 -4.79 1.32 -11.74
CA LEU A 82 -5.93 0.54 -11.24
C LEU A 82 -7.26 0.92 -11.89
N PHE A 83 -7.27 1.91 -12.79
CA PHE A 83 -8.49 2.42 -13.42
C PHE A 83 -9.35 1.32 -14.06
N GLY A 84 -8.73 0.38 -14.79
CA GLY A 84 -9.47 -0.73 -15.40
C GLY A 84 -10.08 -1.68 -14.37
N ALA A 85 -9.40 -1.92 -13.24
CA ALA A 85 -9.93 -2.73 -12.15
C ALA A 85 -11.04 -1.99 -11.40
N GLN A 86 -10.94 -0.66 -11.25
CA GLN A 86 -11.98 0.19 -10.67
C GLN A 86 -13.27 0.16 -11.49
N GLU A 87 -13.19 0.31 -12.81
CA GLU A 87 -14.35 0.22 -13.69
C GLU A 87 -15.05 -1.14 -13.58
N ARG A 88 -14.27 -2.24 -13.52
CA ARG A 88 -14.81 -3.59 -13.32
C ARG A 88 -15.47 -3.75 -11.95
N MET A 89 -14.85 -3.22 -10.89
CA MET A 89 -15.42 -3.20 -9.54
C MET A 89 -16.75 -2.42 -9.51
N LEU A 90 -16.81 -1.25 -10.14
CA LEU A 90 -18.04 -0.45 -10.26
C LEU A 90 -19.13 -1.16 -11.06
N ALA A 91 -18.75 -1.98 -12.04
CA ALA A 91 -19.65 -2.85 -12.79
C ALA A 91 -20.11 -4.09 -11.98
N GLY A 92 -19.65 -4.25 -10.74
CA GLY A 92 -20.05 -5.31 -9.82
C GLY A 92 -19.14 -6.54 -9.82
N GLU A 93 -17.96 -6.49 -10.45
CA GLU A 93 -16.96 -7.54 -10.32
C GLU A 93 -16.39 -7.56 -8.89
N GLU A 94 -16.33 -8.74 -8.29
CA GLU A 94 -15.64 -8.93 -7.01
C GLU A 94 -14.13 -9.00 -7.25
N ILE A 95 -13.41 -7.96 -6.81
CA ILE A 95 -11.94 -7.95 -6.87
C ILE A 95 -11.38 -8.85 -5.76
N PRO A 96 -10.48 -9.80 -6.08
CA PRO A 96 -9.93 -10.70 -5.08
C PRO A 96 -9.08 -9.95 -4.05
N GLN A 97 -9.07 -10.45 -2.82
CA GLN A 97 -8.08 -10.03 -1.83
C GLN A 97 -6.67 -10.44 -2.29
N PRO A 98 -5.65 -9.61 -2.03
CA PRO A 98 -5.65 -8.38 -1.23
C PRO A 98 -5.98 -7.08 -1.99
N TRP A 99 -6.37 -7.16 -3.26
CA TRP A 99 -6.43 -5.99 -4.13
C TRP A 99 -7.68 -5.13 -3.95
N ALA A 100 -8.76 -5.68 -3.39
CA ALA A 100 -10.04 -4.99 -3.25
C ALA A 100 -9.93 -3.58 -2.65
N ASP A 101 -9.32 -3.46 -1.46
CA ASP A 101 -9.18 -2.17 -0.77
C ASP A 101 -8.29 -1.19 -1.56
N THR A 102 -7.27 -1.73 -2.23
CA THR A 102 -6.32 -0.93 -3.01
C THR A 102 -6.96 -0.42 -4.30
N VAL A 103 -7.75 -1.25 -4.99
CA VAL A 103 -8.52 -0.85 -6.18
C VAL A 103 -9.55 0.20 -5.83
N ALA A 104 -10.25 0.04 -4.70
CA ALA A 104 -11.29 0.99 -4.28
C ALA A 104 -10.75 2.39 -3.97
N GLY A 105 -9.50 2.51 -3.49
CA GLY A 105 -8.92 3.79 -3.08
C GLY A 105 -7.90 4.38 -4.05
N CYS A 106 -6.98 3.57 -4.59
CA CYS A 106 -5.77 4.09 -5.22
C CYS A 106 -5.87 4.14 -6.74
N GLU A 107 -5.23 5.14 -7.36
CA GLU A 107 -5.16 5.25 -8.82
C GLU A 107 -4.04 4.39 -9.43
N TYR A 108 -2.90 4.29 -8.72
CA TYR A 108 -1.70 3.62 -9.22
C TYR A 108 -1.00 2.80 -8.14
N LEU A 109 -0.27 1.77 -8.58
CA LEU A 109 0.63 0.96 -7.76
C LEU A 109 2.07 1.03 -8.26
N ARG A 110 3.00 1.01 -7.32
CA ARG A 110 4.42 0.71 -7.56
C ARG A 110 4.65 -0.75 -7.21
N LEU A 111 4.96 -1.57 -8.21
CA LEU A 111 4.94 -3.02 -8.08
C LEU A 111 6.32 -3.62 -8.35
N TRP A 112 6.74 -4.52 -7.47
CA TRP A 112 7.92 -5.37 -7.63
C TRP A 112 7.51 -6.84 -7.57
N TYR A 113 8.21 -7.69 -8.30
CA TYR A 113 8.06 -9.15 -8.22
C TYR A 113 9.37 -9.77 -7.74
N ILE A 114 9.36 -10.37 -6.55
CA ILE A 114 10.56 -10.84 -5.88
C ILE A 114 10.27 -12.20 -5.23
N GLU A 115 11.06 -13.22 -5.56
CA GLU A 115 10.94 -14.57 -4.97
C GLU A 115 9.48 -15.07 -4.95
N GLU A 116 8.84 -15.01 -6.13
CA GLU A 116 7.45 -15.46 -6.34
C GLU A 116 6.36 -14.62 -5.65
N ARG A 117 6.74 -13.49 -5.04
CA ARG A 117 5.81 -12.59 -4.34
C ARG A 117 5.78 -11.22 -4.99
N TRP A 118 4.57 -10.70 -5.14
CA TRP A 118 4.30 -9.31 -5.47
C TRP A 118 4.45 -8.44 -4.22
N ILE A 119 5.13 -7.31 -4.38
CA ILE A 119 5.21 -6.25 -3.39
C ILE A 119 4.65 -5.00 -4.05
N ALA A 120 3.51 -4.51 -3.59
CA ALA A 120 2.87 -3.31 -4.09
C ALA A 120 2.92 -2.21 -3.03
N LEU A 121 3.42 -1.04 -3.40
CA LEU A 121 3.26 0.18 -2.63
C LEU A 121 2.11 0.97 -3.25
N ALA A 122 1.13 1.32 -2.42
CA ALA A 122 -0.08 2.01 -2.83
C ALA A 122 -0.19 3.35 -2.10
N LEU A 123 -0.48 4.40 -2.85
CA LEU A 123 -0.66 5.74 -2.34
C LEU A 123 -2.08 6.21 -2.66
N TYR A 124 -2.85 6.47 -1.61
CA TYR A 124 -4.15 7.11 -1.69
C TYR A 124 -4.01 8.60 -1.40
N LEU A 125 -4.65 9.41 -2.23
CA LEU A 125 -4.75 10.86 -2.05
C LEU A 125 -6.21 11.25 -2.11
N GLU A 126 -6.68 11.96 -1.09
CA GLU A 126 -8.00 12.55 -1.10
C GLU A 126 -8.07 13.67 -2.15
N GLU A 127 -9.08 13.62 -3.02
CA GLU A 127 -9.32 14.64 -4.03
C GLU A 127 -9.84 15.92 -3.36
N GLY A 128 -9.15 17.04 -3.58
CA GLY A 128 -9.53 18.34 -3.02
C GLY A 128 -9.33 18.48 -1.51
N GLY A 129 -8.85 17.45 -0.82
CA GLY A 129 -8.61 17.45 0.62
C GLY A 129 -7.15 17.30 1.02
N SER A 130 -6.90 17.00 2.28
CA SER A 130 -5.57 16.80 2.85
C SER A 130 -5.30 15.35 3.27
N GLY A 131 -6.26 14.44 3.06
CA GLY A 131 -6.07 13.01 3.27
C GLY A 131 -4.97 12.42 2.39
N CYS A 132 -4.06 11.69 3.03
CA CYS A 132 -3.03 10.89 2.38
C CYS A 132 -2.84 9.60 3.16
N GLU A 133 -2.96 8.47 2.48
CA GLU A 133 -2.74 7.16 3.08
C GLU A 133 -1.74 6.38 2.25
N LEU A 134 -0.79 5.77 2.93
CA LEU A 134 0.25 4.96 2.32
C LEU A 134 0.14 3.54 2.86
N SER A 135 -0.02 2.58 1.96
CA SER A 135 -0.13 1.17 2.32
C SER A 135 0.80 0.30 1.47
N VAL A 136 1.08 -0.88 2.00
CA VAL A 136 1.87 -1.90 1.30
C VAL A 136 1.10 -3.21 1.29
N VAL A 137 1.19 -3.92 0.16
CA VAL A 137 0.67 -5.26 -0.06
C VAL A 137 1.83 -6.17 -0.41
N VAL A 138 1.91 -7.33 0.24
CA VAL A 138 2.80 -8.43 -0.11
C VAL A 138 1.94 -9.65 -0.38
N THR A 139 2.00 -10.23 -1.57
CA THR A 139 1.02 -11.25 -1.98
C THR A 139 1.55 -12.20 -3.05
N GLU A 140 1.01 -13.40 -3.10
CA GLU A 140 1.19 -14.36 -4.21
C GLU A 140 0.11 -14.20 -5.29
N THR A 141 -1.00 -13.52 -4.98
CA THR A 141 -2.07 -13.21 -5.95
C THR A 141 -1.60 -12.19 -6.98
N ASP A 142 -1.77 -12.49 -8.26
CA ASP A 142 -1.44 -11.58 -9.35
C ASP A 142 -2.24 -10.26 -9.28
N PRO A 143 -1.64 -9.13 -9.69
CA PRO A 143 -2.32 -7.83 -9.73
C PRO A 143 -3.52 -7.84 -10.71
N PRO A 144 -4.55 -7.02 -10.44
CA PRO A 144 -5.80 -6.98 -11.22
C PRO A 144 -5.67 -6.24 -12.55
#